data_AF-A0A0T0M727-F1
#
_entry.id   AF-A0A0T0M727-F1
#
_cell.length_a   1.000
_cell.length_b   1.000
_cell.length_c   1.000
_cell.angle_alpha   90.00
_cell.angle_beta   90.00
_cell.angle_gamma   90.00
#
_symmetry.space_group_name_H-M   'P 1'
#
loop_
_entity.id
_entity.type
_entity.pdbx_description
1 polymer ?
#
loop_
_entity_poly.entity_id
_entity_poly.type
_entity_poly.pdbx_seq_one_letter_code
_entity_poly.pdbx_strand_id
1 'polypeptide(L)' 'MTTYNVSIPDDKNSFFLEFLELIGAQYKKENEDSFELSDEQKKILDSQANLNISEYQDNDEFLDELKKEYGL' A
#
# COMPACT_ATOMS: atom_id res chain seq x y z
N MET A 1 -17.17 6.56 6.13
CA MET A 1 -16.10 7.40 6.70
C MET A 1 -14.82 6.99 5.99
N THR A 2 -14.12 7.93 5.35
CA THR A 2 -12.92 7.61 4.55
C THR A 2 -11.69 7.73 5.43
N THR A 3 -10.85 6.69 5.45
CA THR A 3 -9.61 6.63 6.23
C THR A 3 -8.43 6.69 5.28
N TYR A 4 -7.38 7.42 5.66
CA TYR A 4 -6.15 7.55 4.88
C TYR A 4 -4.96 7.17 5.76
N ASN A 5 -4.01 6.43 5.17
CA ASN A 5 -2.73 6.14 5.78
C ASN A 5 -1.74 7.22 5.31
N VAL A 6 -1.13 7.93 6.27
CA VAL A 6 -0.20 9.02 5.99
C VAL A 6 1.05 8.85 6.85
N SER A 7 2.22 8.95 6.24
CA SER A 7 3.50 9.01 6.96
C SER A 7 3.83 10.48 7.22
N ILE A 8 4.01 10.83 8.49
CA ILE A 8 4.27 12.21 8.92
C ILE A 8 5.71 12.29 9.45
N PRO A 9 6.58 13.13 8.86
CA PRO A 9 7.92 13.37 9.39
C PRO A 9 7.87 13.91 10.83
N ASP A 10 8.81 13.48 11.69
CA ASP A 10 8.82 13.83 13.12
C ASP A 10 8.85 15.36 13.35
N ASP A 11 9.56 16.11 12.52
CA ASP A 11 9.68 17.58 12.61
C ASP A 11 8.40 18.33 12.19
N LYS A 12 7.43 17.64 11.57
CA LYS A 12 6.16 18.21 11.10
C LYS A 12 4.94 17.70 11.87
N ASN A 13 5.13 16.82 12.84
CA ASN A 13 4.04 16.20 13.58
C ASN A 13 3.13 17.23 14.28
N SER A 14 3.71 18.24 14.94
CA SER A 14 2.94 19.29 15.63
C SER A 14 2.02 20.07 14.68
N PHE A 15 2.53 20.51 13.53
CA PHE A 15 1.73 21.20 12.52
C PHE A 15 0.60 20.33 11.97
N PHE A 16 0.89 19.05 11.72
CA PHE A 16 -0.11 18.14 11.16
C PHE A 16 -1.24 17.85 12.14
N LEU A 17 -0.93 17.67 13.43
CA LEU A 17 -1.94 17.48 14.47
C LEU A 17 -2.85 18.70 14.63
N GLU A 18 -2.29 19.92 14.59
CA GLU A 18 -3.07 21.16 14.61
C GLU A 18 -4.01 21.27 13.39
N PHE A 19 -3.51 20.91 12.20
CA PHE A 19 -4.34 20.88 11.00
C PHE A 19 -5.49 19.88 11.11
N LEU A 20 -5.23 18.67 11.63
CA LEU A 20 -6.27 17.66 11.81
C LEU A 20 -7.34 18.11 12.82
N GLU A 21 -6.94 18.76 13.90
CA GLU A 21 -7.87 19.35 14.87
C GLU A 21 -8.77 20.40 14.20
N LEU A 22 -8.19 21.29 13.37
CA LEU A 22 -8.94 22.31 12.63
C LEU A 22 -10.02 21.72 11.73
N ILE A 23 -9.73 20.60 11.05
CA ILE A 23 -10.68 19.96 10.13
C ILE A 23 -11.58 18.90 10.80
N GLY A 24 -11.45 18.71 12.12
CA GLY A 24 -12.19 17.70 12.88
C GLY A 24 -11.83 16.25 12.55
N ALA A 25 -10.62 16.02 12.02
CA ALA A 25 -10.13 14.70 11.69
C ALA A 25 -9.42 14.05 12.89
N GLN A 26 -9.55 12.73 13.02
CA GLN A 26 -8.91 11.97 14.08
C GLN A 26 -7.61 11.34 13.57
N TYR A 27 -6.52 11.54 14.30
CA TYR A 27 -5.27 10.82 14.09
C TYR A 27 -5.20 9.62 15.02
N LYS A 28 -4.88 8.44 14.47
CA LYS A 28 -4.44 7.28 15.23
C LYS A 28 -3.05 6.94 14.75
N LYS A 29 -2.07 6.99 15.66
CA LYS A 29 -0.74 6.46 15.38
C LYS A 29 -0.86 4.94 15.39
N GLU A 30 -1.07 4.34 14.23
CA GLU A 30 -0.83 2.91 14.07
C GLU A 30 0.68 2.72 14.04
N ASN A 31 1.19 1.85 14.90
CA ASN A 31 2.63 1.58 14.96
C ASN A 31 3.04 0.98 13.61
N GLU A 32 3.93 1.64 12.87
CA GLU A 32 4.55 1.07 11.65
C GLU A 32 5.25 -0.28 11.95
N ASP A 33 5.57 -0.54 13.23
CA ASP A 33 6.21 -1.76 13.73
C ASP A 33 5.32 -3.02 13.73
N SER A 34 4.03 -2.94 13.41
CA SER A 34 3.13 -4.11 13.47
C SER A 34 2.62 -4.61 12.12
N PHE A 35 3.29 -4.28 11.02
CA PHE A 35 3.00 -4.97 9.75
C PHE A 35 3.61 -6.38 9.79
N GLU A 36 2.79 -7.35 10.21
CA GLU A 36 3.12 -8.77 10.10
C GLU A 36 2.22 -9.42 9.05
N LEU A 37 2.83 -10.18 8.13
CA LEU A 37 2.08 -11.00 7.20
C LEU A 37 1.31 -12.07 7.97
N SER A 38 0.06 -12.30 7.61
CA SER A 38 -0.69 -13.46 8.09
C SER A 38 -0.03 -14.76 7.60
N ASP A 39 -0.25 -15.87 8.31
CA ASP A 39 0.30 -17.16 7.89
C ASP A 39 -0.21 -17.62 6.52
N GLU A 40 -1.43 -17.21 6.16
CA GLU A 40 -1.99 -17.45 4.83
C GLU A 40 -1.25 -16.64 3.75
N GLN A 41 -0.95 -15.37 4.00
CA GLN A 41 -0.17 -14.53 3.09
C GLN A 41 1.26 -15.06 2.89
N LYS A 42 1.90 -15.52 3.97
CA LYS A 42 3.23 -16.18 3.90
C LYS A 42 3.18 -17.42 3.02
N LYS A 43 2.17 -18.27 3.23
CA LYS A 43 1.99 -19.51 2.44
C LYS A 43 1.78 -19.23 0.95
N ILE A 44 1.07 -18.16 0.61
CA ILE A 44 0.89 -17.73 -0.78
C ILE A 44 2.24 -17.32 -1.37
N LEU A 45 3.05 -16.51 -0.68
CA LEU A 45 4.36 -16.10 -1.15
C LEU A 45 5.32 -17.30 -1.31
N ASP A 46 5.32 -18.24 -0.35
CA ASP A 46 6.14 -19.45 -0.44
C ASP A 46 5.74 -20.32 -1.65
N SER A 47 4.44 -20.36 -1.99
CA SER A 47 3.96 -21.09 -3.17
C SER A 47 4.41 -20.48 -4.48
N GLN A 48 4.67 -19.16 -4.51
CA GLN A 48 5.13 -18.45 -5.71
C GLN A 48 6.57 -18.80 -6.11
N ALA A 49 7.39 -19.28 -5.18
CA ALA A 49 8.77 -19.68 -5.47
C ALA A 49 8.89 -20.89 -6.42
N ASN A 50 7.80 -21.65 -6.62
CA ASN A 50 7.78 -22.86 -7.44
C ASN A 50 6.87 -22.73 -8.68
N LEU A 51 6.40 -21.52 -9.00
CA LEU A 51 5.58 -21.31 -10.20
C LEU A 51 6.44 -21.37 -11.45
N ASN A 52 5.86 -21.88 -12.53
CA ASN A 52 6.55 -21.93 -13.82
C ASN A 52 6.55 -20.53 -14.44
N ILE A 53 7.63 -20.15 -15.15
CA ILE A 53 7.72 -18.89 -15.89
C ILE A 53 6.50 -18.69 -16.82
N SER A 54 5.93 -19.77 -17.35
CA SER A 54 4.71 -19.74 -18.17
C SER A 54 3.44 -19.26 -17.45
N GLU A 55 3.44 -19.25 -16.11
CA GLU A 55 2.32 -18.76 -15.29
C GLU A 55 2.40 -17.25 -15.03
N TYR A 56 3.52 -16.61 -15.41
CA TYR A 56 3.69 -15.17 -15.31
C TYR A 56 3.31 -14.52 -16.64
N GLN A 57 2.61 -13.40 -16.57
CA GLN A 57 2.37 -12.54 -17.72
C GLN A 57 3.62 -11.69 -17.99
N ASP A 58 3.90 -11.41 -19.27
CA ASP A 58 4.95 -10.48 -19.64
C ASP A 58 4.58 -9.06 -19.19
N ASN A 59 5.52 -8.40 -18.51
CA ASN A 59 5.28 -7.09 -17.92
C ASN A 59 5.06 -6.00 -18.98
N ASP A 60 5.80 -6.05 -20.08
CA ASP A 60 5.70 -5.05 -21.13
C ASP A 60 4.35 -5.20 -21.85
N GLU A 61 3.94 -6.45 -22.13
CA GLU A 61 2.61 -6.76 -22.70
C GLU A 61 1.47 -6.27 -21.79
N PHE A 62 1.53 -6.58 -20.49
CA PHE A 62 0.53 -6.13 -19.52
C PHE A 62 0.45 -4.59 -19.43
N LEU A 63 1.60 -3.92 -19.40
CA LEU A 63 1.64 -2.46 -19.31
C LEU A 63 1.08 -1.80 -20.58
N ASP A 64 1.31 -2.37 -21.75
CA ASP A 64 0.77 -1.85 -23.00
C ASP A 64 -0.76 -2.06 -23.10
N GLU A 65 -1.28 -3.18 -22.61
CA GLU A 65 -2.73 -3.39 -22.44
C GLU A 65 -3.34 -2.35 -21.50
N LEU A 66 -2.71 -2.12 -20.34
CA LEU A 66 -3.15 -1.15 -19.35
C LEU A 66 -3.17 0.28 -19.94
N LYS A 67 -2.09 0.69 -20.62
CA LYS A 67 -2.04 2.01 -21.28
C LYS A 67 -3.16 2.16 -22.31
N LYS A 68 -3.43 1.12 -23.09
CA LYS A 68 -4.50 1.13 -24.08
C LYS A 68 -5.89 1.24 -23.44
N GLU A 69 -6.13 0.53 -22.34
CA GLU A 69 -7.40 0.58 -21.61
C GLU A 69 -7.69 1.99 -21.05
N TYR A 70 -6.66 2.66 -20.53
CA TYR A 70 -6.78 3.97 -19.90
C TYR A 70 -6.41 5.15 -20.83
N GLY A 71 -6.03 4.89 -22.07
CA GLY A 71 -5.68 5.91 -23.07
C GLY A 71 -4.41 6.72 -22.73
N LEU A 72 -3.42 6.08 -22.09
CA LEU A 72 -2.15 6.67 -21.66
C LEU A 72 -1.05 6.57 -22.73
#